data_AF-A0A2V9PV52-F1
#
_entry.id   AF-A0A2V9PV52-F1
#
_cell.length_a   1.000
_cell.length_b   1.000
_cell.length_c   1.000
_cell.angle_alpha   90.00
_cell.angle_beta   90.00
_cell.angle_gamma   90.00
#
_symmetry.space_group_name_H-M   'P 1'
#
loop_
_entity.id
_entity.type
_entity.pdbx_description
1 polymer ?
#
loop_
_entity_poly.entity_id
_entity_poly.type
_entity_poly.pdbx_seq_one_letter_code
_entity_poly.pdbx_strand_id
1 'polypeptide(L)'
;MRDRELLRQILEASRDLWDQPETRPAVRENFAKMLDCRTPALGAEVFSSETEEKFVYHTCKSPACPSCGYRATLLWQREQWSALPDIPYAGLVFTMPSLLWPIFKQNRHLLHDLPALGAAVIEQWMKAKYGVRLLIMVVPHTFGGYLNFNSHLHILVSAGGLQEAEGRWIASLRFNKDSLMRMWRFAVITFLREALKRHVLKSNRNGKDLSRILKSEYERPRWIIYIRESMSKRHFLQYAARYARRPPIAQSRLLRVTDREVEFWTKDKKQKRSVKTRYSLQDFVAALAEHIPDRYRHAIRYFGL
;
A
#
# COMPACT_ATOMS: atom_id res chain seq x y z
N MET A 1 -1.81 27.59 -16.90
CA MET A 1 -1.43 26.16 -16.76
C MET A 1 -0.24 25.97 -15.79
N ARG A 2 -0.22 26.71 -14.67
CA ARG A 2 0.91 26.80 -13.72
C ARG A 2 0.46 26.23 -12.38
N ASP A 3 0.59 24.91 -12.17
CA ASP A 3 0.52 24.29 -10.82
C ASP A 3 0.84 22.77 -10.79
N ARG A 4 1.66 22.24 -11.71
CA ARG A 4 1.64 20.80 -12.02
C ARG A 4 2.44 19.88 -11.10
N GLU A 5 3.24 20.40 -10.17
CA GLU A 5 4.15 19.57 -9.34
C GLU A 5 4.29 20.06 -7.88
N LEU A 6 3.18 20.34 -7.19
CA LEU A 6 3.16 20.79 -5.79
C LEU A 6 3.98 19.89 -4.84
N LEU A 7 3.95 18.56 -5.04
CA LEU A 7 4.78 17.65 -4.23
C LEU A 7 6.29 17.84 -4.48
N ARG A 8 6.71 18.22 -5.69
CA ARG A 8 8.12 18.53 -5.96
C ARG A 8 8.52 19.79 -5.18
N GLN A 9 7.71 20.84 -5.27
CA GLN A 9 7.95 22.11 -4.55
C GLN A 9 8.06 21.89 -3.03
N ILE A 10 7.17 21.06 -2.47
CA ILE A 10 7.23 20.67 -1.05
C ILE A 10 8.59 20.03 -0.74
N LEU A 11 9.02 19.04 -1.52
CA LEU A 11 10.27 18.32 -1.26
C LEU A 11 11.52 19.20 -1.50
N GLU A 12 11.48 20.13 -2.44
CA GLU A 12 12.55 21.11 -2.66
C GLU A 12 12.67 22.08 -1.47
N ALA A 13 11.54 22.66 -1.04
CA ALA A 13 11.49 23.63 0.05
C ALA A 13 11.78 23.03 1.44
N SER A 14 11.73 21.71 1.57
CA SER A 14 11.93 20.98 2.83
C SER A 14 13.12 20.03 2.80
N ARG A 15 14.08 20.25 1.89
CA ARG A 15 15.24 19.35 1.71
C ARG A 15 16.02 19.14 3.01
N ASP A 16 16.17 20.18 3.80
CA ASP A 16 16.77 20.16 5.13
C ASP A 16 16.01 19.26 6.12
N LEU A 17 14.72 19.03 5.93
CA LEU A 17 13.91 18.19 6.84
C LEU A 17 14.04 16.69 6.56
N TRP A 18 14.34 16.30 5.31
CA TRP A 18 14.36 14.89 4.91
C TRP A 18 15.72 14.37 4.44
N ASP A 19 16.65 15.24 4.04
CA ASP A 19 17.99 14.83 3.60
C ASP A 19 19.01 14.79 4.77
N GLN A 20 18.60 14.18 5.88
CA GLN A 20 19.39 14.08 7.11
C GLN A 20 19.92 12.65 7.33
N PRO A 21 21.09 12.45 7.96
CA PRO A 21 21.67 11.12 8.21
C PRO A 21 20.72 10.14 8.92
N GLU A 22 19.85 10.64 9.80
CA GLU A 22 18.89 9.86 10.58
C GLU A 22 17.67 9.44 9.74
N THR A 23 17.42 10.11 8.61
CA THR A 23 16.32 9.75 7.72
C THR A 23 16.65 8.46 6.99
N ARG A 24 15.66 7.55 6.91
CA ARG A 24 15.79 6.25 6.24
C ARG A 24 16.41 6.43 4.84
N PRO A 25 17.47 5.68 4.47
CA PRO A 25 18.13 5.84 3.18
C PRO A 25 17.19 5.73 1.97
N ALA A 26 16.20 4.83 2.05
CA ALA A 26 15.19 4.68 1.01
C ALA A 26 14.31 5.94 0.83
N VAL A 27 14.05 6.71 1.90
CA VAL A 27 13.31 7.97 1.81
C VAL A 27 14.17 8.99 1.07
N ARG A 28 15.39 9.23 1.56
CA ARG A 28 16.34 10.20 0.98
C ARG A 28 16.54 9.96 -0.51
N GLU A 29 16.85 8.73 -0.88
CA GLU A 29 17.06 8.35 -2.28
C GLU A 29 15.82 8.59 -3.14
N ASN A 30 14.63 8.19 -2.67
CA ASN A 30 13.41 8.29 -3.49
C ASN A 30 12.88 9.72 -3.58
N PHE A 31 13.12 10.55 -2.56
CA PHE A 31 12.82 11.98 -2.61
C PHE A 31 13.80 12.71 -3.52
N ALA A 32 15.12 12.46 -3.40
CA ALA A 32 16.12 13.02 -4.32
C ALA A 32 15.83 12.63 -5.79
N LYS A 33 15.59 11.34 -6.07
CA LYS A 33 15.18 10.87 -7.40
C LYS A 33 13.95 11.59 -7.94
N MET A 34 12.97 11.86 -7.07
CA MET A 34 11.77 12.60 -7.49
C MET A 34 12.12 14.02 -7.94
N LEU A 35 13.06 14.69 -7.27
CA LEU A 35 13.55 16.02 -7.65
C LEU A 35 14.34 16.03 -8.96
N ASP A 36 15.01 14.93 -9.31
CA ASP A 36 15.71 14.80 -10.59
C ASP A 36 14.78 14.35 -11.74
N CYS A 37 13.53 14.02 -11.43
CA CYS A 37 12.62 13.44 -12.42
C CYS A 37 12.38 14.40 -13.59
N ARG A 38 12.63 13.94 -14.82
CA ARG A 38 12.46 14.71 -16.07
C ARG A 38 13.32 15.99 -16.12
N THR A 39 14.51 15.93 -15.55
CA THR A 39 15.52 16.98 -15.68
C THR A 39 16.75 16.44 -16.42
N PRO A 40 17.67 17.30 -16.88
CA PRO A 40 18.93 16.87 -17.49
C PRO A 40 19.76 15.92 -16.62
N ALA A 41 19.59 15.95 -15.29
CA ALA A 41 20.32 15.09 -14.36
C ALA A 41 20.11 13.58 -14.61
N LEU A 42 19.01 13.19 -15.26
CA LEU A 42 18.72 11.78 -15.61
C LEU A 42 19.02 11.44 -17.07
N GLY A 43 19.58 12.37 -17.85
CA GLY A 43 19.75 12.25 -19.30
C GLY A 43 18.44 12.41 -20.08
N ALA A 44 18.53 12.33 -21.41
CA ALA A 44 17.42 12.50 -22.33
C ALA A 44 17.57 11.64 -23.58
N GLU A 45 16.44 11.30 -24.18
CA GLU A 45 16.37 10.95 -25.60
C GLU A 45 16.26 12.25 -26.41
N VAL A 46 17.04 12.36 -27.49
CA VAL A 46 17.03 13.52 -28.39
C VAL A 46 16.39 13.09 -29.71
N PHE A 47 15.28 13.73 -30.06
CA PHE A 47 14.62 13.56 -31.34
C PHE A 47 14.90 14.80 -32.17
N SER A 48 15.55 14.65 -33.32
CA SER A 48 15.87 15.75 -34.23
C SER A 48 15.19 15.59 -35.58
N SER A 49 14.86 16.72 -36.18
CA SER A 49 14.54 16.89 -37.60
C SER A 49 15.50 17.92 -38.19
N GLU A 50 15.33 18.27 -39.47
CA GLU A 50 16.15 19.30 -40.12
C GLU A 50 15.99 20.70 -39.49
N THR A 51 14.89 20.96 -38.78
CA THR A 51 14.55 22.30 -38.26
C THR A 51 14.32 22.37 -36.76
N GLU A 52 14.21 21.24 -36.07
CA GLU A 52 13.86 21.21 -34.64
C GLU A 52 14.55 20.07 -33.90
N GLU A 53 14.94 20.33 -32.66
CA GLU A 53 15.35 19.31 -31.70
C GLU A 53 14.39 19.27 -30.50
N LYS A 54 14.04 18.06 -30.08
CA LYS A 54 13.19 17.82 -28.93
C LYS A 54 13.88 16.88 -27.95
N PHE A 55 14.10 17.41 -26.75
CA PHE A 55 14.64 16.66 -25.62
C PHE A 55 13.52 16.03 -24.81
N VAL A 56 13.61 14.71 -24.59
CA VAL A 56 12.71 13.97 -23.72
C VAL A 56 13.50 13.42 -22.54
N TYR A 57 13.51 14.15 -21.43
CA TYR A 57 14.23 13.75 -20.21
C TYR A 57 13.68 12.46 -19.60
N HIS A 58 14.59 11.64 -19.08
CA HIS A 58 14.25 10.38 -18.45
C HIS A 58 13.46 10.54 -17.15
N THR A 59 12.79 9.46 -16.75
CA THR A 59 11.95 9.43 -15.55
C THR A 59 12.65 8.73 -14.39
N CYS A 60 12.40 9.20 -13.17
CA CYS A 60 13.10 8.70 -11.98
C CYS A 60 12.64 7.33 -11.47
N LYS A 61 11.45 6.89 -11.88
CA LYS A 61 10.81 5.62 -11.45
C LYS A 61 10.62 5.50 -9.93
N SER A 62 10.75 6.61 -9.18
CA SER A 62 10.59 6.64 -7.73
C SER A 62 9.13 6.39 -7.31
N PRO A 63 8.86 5.57 -6.27
CA PRO A 63 7.54 5.45 -5.66
C PRO A 63 7.04 6.75 -5.02
N ALA A 64 7.91 7.73 -4.76
CA ALA A 64 7.50 9.06 -4.30
C ALA A 64 6.96 9.93 -5.44
N CYS A 65 7.30 9.62 -6.70
CA CYS A 65 6.96 10.45 -7.85
C CYS A 65 5.55 10.13 -8.39
N PRO A 66 4.60 11.08 -8.36
CA PRO A 66 3.23 10.83 -8.81
C PRO A 66 3.12 10.47 -10.30
N SER A 67 3.93 11.11 -11.16
CA SER A 67 3.87 10.91 -12.61
C SER A 67 4.43 9.53 -13.00
N CYS A 68 5.57 9.14 -12.42
CA CYS A 68 6.15 7.82 -12.58
C CYS A 68 5.22 6.73 -12.03
N GLY A 69 4.69 6.94 -10.83
CA GLY A 69 3.73 6.02 -10.21
C GLY A 69 2.47 5.84 -11.05
N TYR A 70 1.93 6.92 -11.62
CA TYR A 70 0.78 6.86 -12.54
C TYR A 70 1.08 6.02 -13.79
N ARG A 71 2.22 6.26 -14.46
CA ARG A 71 2.63 5.48 -15.64
C ARG A 71 2.85 4.00 -15.28
N ALA A 72 3.51 3.72 -14.17
CA ALA A 72 3.73 2.36 -13.69
C ALA A 72 2.40 1.65 -13.37
N THR A 73 1.42 2.35 -12.80
CA THR A 73 0.06 1.83 -12.58
C THR A 73 -0.67 1.51 -13.89
N LEU A 74 -0.49 2.31 -14.95
CA LEU A 74 -1.12 2.03 -16.25
C LEU A 74 -0.51 0.81 -16.94
N LEU A 75 0.83 0.69 -16.94
CA LEU A 75 1.53 -0.46 -17.49
C LEU A 75 1.12 -1.74 -16.77
N TRP A 76 1.15 -1.69 -15.44
CA TRP A 76 0.71 -2.78 -14.59
C TRP A 76 -0.75 -3.20 -14.89
N GLN A 77 -1.68 -2.26 -15.01
CA GLN A 77 -3.07 -2.58 -15.38
C GLN A 77 -3.17 -3.30 -16.72
N ARG A 78 -2.37 -2.90 -17.72
CA ARG A 78 -2.34 -3.56 -19.03
C ARG A 78 -1.81 -4.99 -18.92
N GLU A 79 -0.72 -5.20 -18.18
CA GLU A 79 -0.17 -6.54 -17.93
C GLU A 79 -1.20 -7.44 -17.26
N GLN A 80 -1.88 -6.95 -16.21
CA GLN A 80 -2.90 -7.72 -15.51
C GLN A 80 -4.16 -7.94 -16.35
N TRP A 81 -4.51 -7.00 -17.23
CA TRP A 81 -5.59 -7.20 -18.20
C TRP A 81 -5.30 -8.37 -19.13
N SER A 82 -4.06 -8.53 -19.58
CA SER A 82 -3.69 -9.66 -20.43
C SER A 82 -3.55 -10.97 -19.66
N ALA A 83 -3.02 -10.93 -18.43
CA ALA A 83 -2.71 -12.14 -17.67
C ALA A 83 -3.92 -12.78 -16.97
N LEU A 84 -4.89 -11.99 -16.50
CA LEU A 84 -5.97 -12.49 -15.67
C LEU A 84 -7.15 -13.04 -16.51
N PRO A 85 -7.78 -14.15 -16.12
CA PRO A 85 -8.97 -14.65 -16.80
C PRO A 85 -10.17 -13.71 -16.62
N ASP A 86 -11.09 -13.73 -17.58
CA ASP A 86 -12.33 -12.95 -17.51
C ASP A 86 -13.39 -13.67 -16.65
N ILE A 87 -13.23 -13.52 -15.34
CA ILE A 87 -14.09 -14.08 -14.31
C ILE A 87 -14.48 -13.01 -13.28
N PRO A 88 -15.46 -13.26 -12.41
CA PRO A 88 -15.72 -12.39 -11.27
C PRO A 88 -14.61 -12.48 -10.21
N TYR A 89 -14.36 -11.36 -9.53
CA TYR A 89 -13.40 -11.22 -8.45
C TYR A 89 -14.07 -10.64 -7.20
N ALA A 90 -13.47 -10.83 -6.03
CA ALA A 90 -13.85 -10.17 -4.78
C ALA A 90 -12.70 -9.30 -4.25
N GLY A 91 -13.05 -8.21 -3.56
CA GLY A 91 -12.10 -7.31 -2.91
C GLY A 91 -12.20 -7.43 -1.40
N LEU A 92 -11.10 -7.77 -0.75
CA LEU A 92 -11.00 -7.86 0.69
C LEU A 92 -10.06 -6.76 1.21
N VAL A 93 -10.36 -6.25 2.41
CA VAL A 93 -9.44 -5.38 3.13
C VAL A 93 -9.22 -5.97 4.51
N PHE A 94 -8.00 -6.45 4.74
CA PHE A 94 -7.57 -6.91 6.05
C PHE A 94 -6.86 -5.77 6.75
N THR A 95 -7.46 -5.25 7.82
CA THR A 95 -6.83 -4.27 8.71
C THR A 95 -6.72 -4.85 10.12
N MET A 96 -6.15 -4.08 11.02
CA MET A 96 -5.88 -4.48 12.39
C MET A 96 -6.11 -3.28 13.33
N PRO A 97 -6.31 -3.52 14.63
CA PRO A 97 -6.41 -2.48 15.64
C PRO A 97 -5.23 -1.50 15.60
N SER A 98 -5.53 -0.22 15.81
CA SER A 98 -4.51 0.84 15.76
C SER A 98 -3.40 0.69 16.78
N LEU A 99 -3.65 -0.03 17.89
CA LEU A 99 -2.64 -0.36 18.90
C LEU A 99 -1.49 -1.23 18.34
N LEU A 100 -1.72 -1.97 17.25
CA LEU A 100 -0.69 -2.81 16.63
C LEU A 100 0.14 -2.05 15.60
N TRP A 101 -0.38 -0.95 15.01
CA TRP A 101 0.33 -0.23 13.96
C TRP A 101 1.70 0.32 14.39
N PRO A 102 1.88 0.89 15.61
CA PRO A 102 3.20 1.34 16.06
C PRO A 102 4.26 0.23 16.10
N ILE A 103 3.86 -1.02 16.38
CA ILE A 103 4.77 -2.16 16.37
C ILE A 103 5.33 -2.36 14.95
N PHE A 104 4.46 -2.37 13.93
CA PHE A 104 4.89 -2.46 12.53
C PHE A 104 5.66 -1.23 12.03
N LYS A 105 5.30 -0.04 12.52
CA LYS A 105 6.01 1.21 12.20
C LYS A 105 7.48 1.13 12.66
N GLN A 106 7.71 0.66 13.88
CA GLN A 106 9.05 0.49 14.46
C GLN A 106 9.79 -0.73 13.88
N ASN A 107 9.05 -1.73 13.41
CA ASN A 107 9.58 -3.01 12.92
C ASN A 107 9.19 -3.25 11.46
N ARG A 108 9.58 -2.33 10.57
CA ARG A 108 9.17 -2.36 9.15
C ARG A 108 9.55 -3.64 8.41
N HIS A 109 10.56 -4.38 8.87
CA HIS A 109 10.91 -5.68 8.33
C HIS A 109 9.73 -6.67 8.39
N LEU A 110 8.86 -6.58 9.39
CA LEU A 110 7.66 -7.43 9.55
C LEU A 110 6.56 -7.11 8.53
N LEU A 111 6.54 -5.90 7.95
CA LEU A 111 5.56 -5.54 6.91
C LEU A 111 5.71 -6.43 5.66
N HIS A 112 6.91 -6.98 5.44
CA HIS A 112 7.23 -7.84 4.31
C HIS A 112 6.43 -9.15 4.32
N ASP A 113 6.09 -9.66 5.49
CA ASP A 113 5.48 -10.99 5.61
C ASP A 113 3.95 -10.92 5.68
N LEU A 114 3.39 -9.74 5.98
CA LEU A 114 1.94 -9.53 6.04
C LEU A 114 1.20 -9.95 4.76
N PRO A 115 1.70 -9.66 3.53
CA PRO A 115 1.02 -10.13 2.32
C PRO A 115 0.87 -11.64 2.24
N ALA A 116 1.92 -12.40 2.58
CA ALA A 116 1.90 -13.86 2.56
C ALA A 116 0.96 -14.40 3.65
N LEU A 117 0.98 -13.78 4.83
CA LEU A 117 0.09 -14.11 5.92
C LEU A 117 -1.40 -13.89 5.54
N GLY A 118 -1.70 -12.76 4.90
CA GLY A 118 -3.05 -12.44 4.44
C GLY A 118 -3.55 -13.38 3.35
N ALA A 119 -2.70 -13.74 2.39
CA ALA A 119 -3.02 -14.73 1.36
C ALA A 119 -3.27 -16.11 1.99
N ALA A 120 -2.37 -16.57 2.85
CA ALA A 120 -2.48 -17.88 3.51
C ALA A 120 -3.77 -18.02 4.34
N VAL A 121 -4.22 -16.96 5.02
CA VAL A 121 -5.51 -16.96 5.73
C VAL A 121 -6.67 -17.24 4.78
N ILE A 122 -6.67 -16.62 3.61
CA ILE A 122 -7.73 -16.81 2.61
C ILE A 122 -7.61 -18.21 2.01
N GLU A 123 -6.43 -18.63 1.58
CA GLU A 123 -6.21 -19.94 0.97
C GLU A 123 -6.60 -21.08 1.91
N GLN A 124 -6.19 -21.03 3.18
CA GLN A 124 -6.54 -22.04 4.17
C GLN A 124 -8.06 -22.12 4.38
N TRP A 125 -8.74 -20.98 4.51
CA TRP A 125 -10.18 -20.96 4.69
C TRP A 125 -10.93 -21.52 3.47
N MET A 126 -10.48 -21.15 2.28
CA MET A 126 -11.08 -21.55 1.01
C MET A 126 -10.85 -23.01 0.68
N LYS A 127 -9.63 -23.52 0.95
CA LYS A 127 -9.30 -24.93 0.84
C LYS A 127 -10.12 -25.77 1.82
N ALA A 128 -10.22 -25.36 3.08
CA ALA A 128 -11.00 -26.09 4.08
C ALA A 128 -12.50 -26.13 3.77
N LYS A 129 -13.06 -25.04 3.22
CA LYS A 129 -14.49 -24.94 2.96
C LYS A 129 -14.93 -25.51 1.61
N TYR A 130 -14.15 -25.30 0.56
CA TYR A 130 -14.54 -25.63 -0.81
C TYR A 130 -13.52 -26.51 -1.54
N GLY A 131 -12.35 -26.79 -0.97
CA GLY A 131 -11.32 -27.59 -1.63
C GLY A 131 -10.68 -26.92 -2.85
N VAL A 132 -10.69 -25.58 -2.92
CA VAL A 132 -10.23 -24.83 -4.11
C VAL A 132 -8.99 -23.99 -3.86
N ARG A 133 -8.20 -23.79 -4.92
CA ARG A 133 -7.19 -22.73 -5.04
C ARG A 133 -7.78 -21.50 -5.73
N LEU A 134 -7.23 -20.33 -5.40
CA LEU A 134 -7.70 -19.04 -5.91
C LEU A 134 -6.58 -18.31 -6.64
N LEU A 135 -6.93 -17.34 -7.47
CA LEU A 135 -6.01 -16.27 -7.88
C LEU A 135 -6.01 -15.22 -6.76
N ILE A 136 -4.86 -14.90 -6.18
CA ILE A 136 -4.78 -13.92 -5.09
C ILE A 136 -3.72 -12.87 -5.40
N MET A 137 -4.09 -11.61 -5.23
CA MET A 137 -3.20 -10.47 -5.35
C MET A 137 -3.31 -9.62 -4.09
N VAL A 138 -2.17 -9.35 -3.45
CA VAL A 138 -2.10 -8.60 -2.20
C VAL A 138 -1.28 -7.34 -2.38
N VAL A 139 -1.85 -6.21 -1.96
CA VAL A 139 -1.23 -4.88 -1.99
C VAL A 139 -1.14 -4.36 -0.55
N PRO A 140 0.04 -4.44 0.11
CA PRO A 140 0.24 -3.89 1.44
C PRO A 140 0.26 -2.37 1.43
N HIS A 141 -0.49 -1.78 2.35
CA HIS A 141 -0.64 -0.34 2.53
C HIS A 141 -0.27 0.06 3.94
N THR A 142 0.37 1.23 4.08
CA THR A 142 0.84 1.75 5.37
C THR A 142 0.19 3.08 5.75
N PHE A 143 -0.80 3.57 5.01
CA PHE A 143 -1.34 4.92 5.16
C PHE A 143 -2.87 4.98 5.20
N GLY A 144 -3.40 5.87 6.03
CA GLY A 144 -4.81 6.25 6.01
C GLY A 144 -5.09 7.46 5.13
N GLY A 145 -6.36 7.86 5.06
CA GLY A 145 -6.76 9.07 4.31
C GLY A 145 -6.11 10.34 4.85
N TYR A 146 -5.83 10.39 6.15
CA TYR A 146 -5.13 11.50 6.81
C TYR A 146 -3.60 11.40 6.71
N LEU A 147 -3.04 10.48 5.91
CA LEU A 147 -1.60 10.15 5.87
C LEU A 147 -1.05 9.63 7.21
N ASN A 148 -1.93 9.23 8.13
CA ASN A 148 -1.53 8.55 9.35
C ASN A 148 -1.04 7.13 9.02
N PHE A 149 -0.08 6.63 9.78
CA PHE A 149 0.37 5.25 9.64
C PHE A 149 -0.78 4.27 9.95
N ASN A 150 -1.06 3.36 9.02
CA ASN A 150 -2.09 2.34 9.10
C ASN A 150 -1.68 1.14 8.24
N SER A 151 -1.17 0.09 8.89
CA SER A 151 -0.83 -1.16 8.21
C SER A 151 -2.09 -1.97 7.90
N HIS A 152 -2.35 -2.20 6.61
CA HIS A 152 -3.46 -3.00 6.13
C HIS A 152 -3.15 -3.58 4.76
N LEU A 153 -3.93 -4.58 4.36
CA LEU A 153 -3.81 -5.24 3.07
C LEU A 153 -5.07 -4.96 2.25
N HIS A 154 -4.89 -4.44 1.04
CA HIS A 154 -5.87 -4.57 -0.01
C HIS A 154 -5.63 -5.88 -0.72
N ILE A 155 -6.60 -6.79 -0.64
CA ILE A 155 -6.51 -8.12 -1.21
C ILE A 155 -7.58 -8.27 -2.28
N LEU A 156 -7.18 -8.89 -3.36
CA LEU A 156 -7.99 -9.11 -4.53
C LEU A 156 -7.93 -10.60 -4.83
N VAL A 157 -9.10 -11.23 -4.94
CA VAL A 157 -9.19 -12.68 -5.08
C VAL A 157 -10.18 -13.06 -6.17
N SER A 158 -9.96 -14.17 -6.86
CA SER A 158 -11.00 -14.74 -7.73
C SER A 158 -12.24 -15.10 -6.90
N ALA A 159 -13.43 -14.79 -7.42
CA ALA A 159 -14.70 -15.19 -6.81
C ALA A 159 -15.12 -16.61 -7.20
N GLY A 160 -14.32 -17.26 -8.05
CA GLY A 160 -14.30 -18.70 -8.29
C GLY A 160 -12.93 -19.29 -7.96
N GLY A 161 -12.80 -20.61 -8.06
CA GLY A 161 -11.56 -21.31 -7.70
C GLY A 161 -11.42 -22.67 -8.36
N LEU A 162 -10.19 -23.13 -8.51
CA LEU A 162 -9.85 -24.41 -9.11
C LEU A 162 -9.83 -25.51 -8.04
N GLN A 163 -10.68 -26.52 -8.20
CA GLN A 163 -10.58 -27.77 -7.47
C GLN A 163 -9.58 -28.68 -8.22
N GLU A 164 -8.33 -28.68 -7.75
CA GLU A 164 -7.21 -29.30 -8.48
C GLU A 164 -7.40 -30.79 -8.74
N ALA A 165 -7.90 -31.53 -7.75
CA ALA A 165 -8.07 -32.98 -7.85
C ALA A 165 -9.02 -33.39 -8.99
N GLU A 166 -9.97 -32.53 -9.34
CA GLU A 166 -10.97 -32.77 -10.39
C GLU A 166 -10.69 -31.97 -11.67
N GLY A 167 -9.66 -31.09 -11.67
CA GLY A 167 -9.44 -30.14 -12.75
C GLY A 167 -10.63 -29.20 -13.00
N ARG A 168 -11.51 -29.00 -12.01
CA ARG A 168 -12.81 -28.35 -12.17
C ARG A 168 -12.83 -26.94 -11.58
N TRP A 169 -13.39 -25.99 -12.34
CA TRP A 169 -13.58 -24.62 -11.86
C TRP A 169 -14.93 -24.46 -11.14
N ILE A 170 -14.89 -24.00 -9.88
CA ILE A 170 -16.07 -23.63 -9.11
C ILE A 170 -16.31 -22.13 -9.29
N ALA A 171 -17.39 -21.77 -9.99
CA ALA A 171 -17.61 -20.40 -10.46
C ALA A 171 -18.00 -19.39 -9.36
N SER A 172 -18.65 -19.84 -8.28
CA SER A 172 -19.23 -18.95 -7.27
C SER A 172 -18.85 -19.40 -5.86
N LEU A 173 -18.02 -18.58 -5.22
CA LEU A 173 -17.54 -18.78 -3.87
C LEU A 173 -18.04 -17.65 -2.96
N ARG A 174 -18.48 -18.02 -1.76
CA ARG A 174 -18.89 -17.04 -0.73
C ARG A 174 -17.81 -16.92 0.33
N PHE A 175 -17.50 -15.68 0.70
CA PHE A 175 -16.51 -15.37 1.75
C PHE A 175 -17.22 -15.09 3.07
N ASN A 176 -16.82 -15.77 4.16
CA ASN A 176 -17.39 -15.50 5.47
C ASN A 176 -16.53 -14.50 6.24
N LYS A 177 -17.08 -13.29 6.44
CA LYS A 177 -16.39 -12.17 7.10
C LYS A 177 -15.88 -12.53 8.49
N ASP A 178 -16.70 -13.14 9.34
CA ASP A 178 -16.32 -13.39 10.73
C ASP A 178 -15.26 -14.49 10.87
N SER A 179 -15.29 -15.49 9.99
CA SER A 179 -14.28 -16.55 9.95
C SER A 179 -12.94 -16.01 9.47
N LEU A 180 -12.91 -15.28 8.36
CA LEU A 180 -11.69 -14.65 7.85
C LEU A 180 -11.12 -13.64 8.84
N MET A 181 -11.97 -12.86 9.52
CA MET A 181 -11.54 -11.92 10.55
C MET A 181 -10.86 -12.63 11.72
N ARG A 182 -11.46 -13.72 12.23
CA ARG A 182 -10.89 -14.53 13.32
C ARG A 182 -9.55 -15.15 12.92
N MET A 183 -9.45 -15.71 11.72
CA MET A 183 -8.21 -16.29 11.19
C MET A 183 -7.14 -15.22 10.97
N TRP A 184 -7.52 -14.05 10.44
CA TRP A 184 -6.59 -12.93 10.27
C TRP A 184 -6.06 -12.41 11.62
N ARG A 185 -6.94 -12.23 12.61
CA ARG A 185 -6.54 -11.88 13.99
C ARG A 185 -5.58 -12.92 14.55
N PHE A 186 -5.92 -14.20 14.46
CA PHE A 186 -5.06 -15.29 14.92
C PHE A 186 -3.69 -15.24 14.25
N ALA A 187 -3.65 -15.08 12.94
CA ALA A 187 -2.44 -15.05 12.14
C ALA A 187 -1.52 -13.87 12.54
N VAL A 188 -2.05 -12.64 12.59
CA VAL A 188 -1.27 -11.44 12.96
C VAL A 188 -0.75 -11.52 14.38
N ILE A 189 -1.59 -11.90 15.34
CA ILE A 189 -1.16 -12.00 16.75
C ILE A 189 -0.09 -13.09 16.91
N THR A 190 -0.27 -14.25 16.29
CA THR A 190 0.71 -15.34 16.36
C THR A 190 2.05 -14.90 15.76
N PHE A 191 2.02 -14.22 14.62
CA PHE A 191 3.21 -13.65 13.99
C PHE A 191 3.94 -12.67 14.91
N LEU A 192 3.23 -11.75 15.57
CA LEU A 192 3.82 -10.80 16.51
C LEU A 192 4.31 -11.45 17.81
N ARG A 193 3.62 -12.48 18.32
CA ARG A 193 4.07 -13.25 19.48
C ARG A 193 5.37 -14.00 19.19
N GLU A 194 5.51 -14.56 17.99
CA GLU A 194 6.75 -15.23 17.58
C GLU A 194 7.90 -14.23 17.42
N ALA A 195 7.65 -13.07 16.81
CA ALA A 195 8.64 -12.00 16.73
C ALA A 195 9.09 -11.50 18.12
N LEU A 196 8.14 -11.41 19.07
CA LEU A 196 8.44 -11.07 20.46
C LEU A 196 9.30 -12.14 21.14
N LYS A 197 8.93 -13.42 20.99
CA LYS A 197 9.67 -14.57 21.55
C LYS A 197 11.09 -14.66 21.00
N ARG A 198 11.30 -14.32 19.73
CA ARG A 198 12.62 -14.27 19.09
C ARG A 198 13.42 -13.00 19.41
N HIS A 199 12.88 -12.08 20.20
CA HIS A 199 13.52 -10.81 20.55
C HIS A 199 13.89 -9.93 19.33
N VAL A 200 13.14 -10.02 18.23
CA VAL A 200 13.37 -9.22 17.01
C VAL A 200 12.52 -7.94 16.96
N LEU A 201 11.68 -7.71 17.98
CA LEU A 201 10.88 -6.48 18.09
C LEU A 201 11.67 -5.37 18.77
N LYS A 202 11.89 -4.28 18.04
CA LYS A 202 12.26 -2.97 18.60
C LYS A 202 11.01 -2.31 19.17
N SER A 203 11.05 -1.91 20.45
CA SER A 203 9.96 -1.15 21.06
C SER A 203 10.41 -0.31 22.25
N ASN A 204 9.74 0.81 22.46
CA ASN A 204 9.85 1.61 23.68
C ASN A 204 9.11 0.98 24.87
N ARG A 205 8.33 -0.09 24.63
CA ARG A 205 7.61 -0.86 25.67
C ARG A 205 8.40 -2.12 26.00
N ASN A 206 8.40 -2.52 27.27
CA ASN A 206 9.00 -3.78 27.68
C ASN A 206 8.22 -4.99 27.14
N GLY A 207 8.84 -6.18 27.16
CA GLY A 207 8.23 -7.40 26.63
C GLY A 207 6.94 -7.84 27.35
N LYS A 208 6.80 -7.54 28.65
CA LYS A 208 5.57 -7.86 29.41
C LYS A 208 4.40 -7.01 28.93
N ASP A 209 4.62 -5.72 28.69
CA ASP A 209 3.61 -4.80 28.18
C ASP A 209 3.19 -5.17 26.75
N LEU A 210 4.16 -5.51 25.88
CA LEU A 210 3.85 -6.02 24.54
C LEU A 210 3.03 -7.30 24.61
N SER A 211 3.40 -8.25 25.48
CA SER A 211 2.66 -9.49 25.67
C SER A 211 1.22 -9.24 26.11
N ARG A 212 1.01 -8.27 27.02
CA ARG A 212 -0.33 -7.87 27.47
C ARG A 212 -1.16 -7.26 26.33
N ILE A 213 -0.57 -6.39 25.51
CA ILE A 213 -1.22 -5.82 24.32
C ILE A 213 -1.63 -6.93 23.36
N LEU A 214 -0.72 -7.85 23.03
CA LEU A 214 -0.99 -8.94 22.10
C LEU A 214 -2.06 -9.91 22.63
N LYS A 215 -2.12 -10.15 23.95
CA LYS A 215 -3.20 -10.90 24.59
C LYS A 215 -4.54 -10.19 24.46
N SER A 216 -4.60 -8.90 24.82
CA SER A 216 -5.82 -8.09 24.74
C SER A 216 -6.37 -8.01 23.31
N GLU A 217 -5.52 -7.75 22.31
CA GLU A 217 -5.98 -7.65 20.91
C GLU A 217 -6.37 -9.00 20.31
N TYR A 218 -5.89 -10.13 20.87
CA TYR A 218 -6.35 -11.48 20.53
C TYR A 218 -7.76 -11.77 21.07
N GLU A 219 -8.00 -11.39 22.32
CA GLU A 219 -9.27 -11.58 23.03
C GLU A 219 -10.35 -10.60 22.54
N ARG A 220 -9.93 -9.47 21.94
CA ARG A 220 -10.83 -8.47 21.36
C ARG A 220 -11.80 -9.13 20.37
N PRO A 221 -13.13 -9.08 20.61
CA PRO A 221 -14.09 -9.89 19.86
C PRO A 221 -14.20 -9.50 18.38
N ARG A 222 -13.94 -8.23 18.04
CA ARG A 222 -14.09 -7.70 16.68
C ARG A 222 -12.85 -6.95 16.21
N TRP A 223 -12.27 -7.43 15.11
CA TRP A 223 -11.42 -6.65 14.22
C TRP A 223 -12.23 -6.19 13.01
N ILE A 224 -11.80 -5.10 12.38
CA ILE A 224 -12.44 -4.62 11.16
C ILE A 224 -11.78 -5.31 9.98
N ILE A 225 -12.59 -5.98 9.16
CA ILE A 225 -12.23 -6.32 7.78
C ILE A 225 -13.37 -5.90 6.86
N TYR A 226 -13.08 -5.72 5.58
CA TYR A 226 -14.10 -5.46 4.58
C TYR A 226 -14.07 -6.53 3.51
N ILE A 227 -15.24 -6.91 3.03
CA ILE A 227 -15.42 -7.78 1.89
C ILE A 227 -16.38 -7.06 0.95
N ARG A 228 -15.94 -6.88 -0.28
CA ARG A 228 -16.75 -6.43 -1.40
C ARG A 228 -16.85 -7.60 -2.36
N GLU A 229 -18.01 -8.23 -2.35
CA GLU A 229 -18.28 -9.36 -3.23
C GLU A 229 -18.47 -8.90 -4.67
N SER A 230 -18.12 -9.78 -5.60
CA SER A 230 -18.41 -9.74 -7.03
C SER A 230 -18.12 -8.40 -7.75
N MET A 231 -16.96 -8.33 -8.39
CA MET A 231 -16.53 -7.28 -9.31
C MET A 231 -16.09 -7.93 -10.63
N SER A 232 -16.41 -7.30 -11.75
CA SER A 232 -15.84 -7.70 -13.04
C SER A 232 -14.33 -7.46 -13.07
N LYS A 233 -13.61 -8.17 -13.94
CA LYS A 233 -12.18 -7.97 -14.20
C LYS A 233 -11.81 -6.49 -14.43
N ARG A 234 -12.63 -5.76 -15.21
CA ARG A 234 -12.41 -4.32 -15.44
C ARG A 234 -12.49 -3.51 -14.15
N HIS A 235 -13.54 -3.70 -13.36
CA HIS A 235 -13.72 -2.99 -12.10
C HIS A 235 -12.63 -3.36 -11.09
N PHE A 236 -12.25 -4.64 -11.05
CA PHE A 236 -11.14 -5.15 -10.27
C PHE A 236 -9.83 -4.40 -10.58
N LEU A 237 -9.45 -4.28 -11.85
CA LEU A 237 -8.18 -3.64 -12.22
C LEU A 237 -8.19 -2.14 -11.91
N GLN A 238 -9.31 -1.47 -12.16
CA GLN A 238 -9.47 -0.05 -11.82
C GLN A 238 -9.42 0.18 -10.30
N TYR A 239 -9.97 -0.74 -9.51
CA TYR A 239 -9.90 -0.67 -8.06
C TYR A 239 -8.47 -0.90 -7.57
N ALA A 240 -7.81 -1.97 -8.03
CA ALA A 240 -6.44 -2.33 -7.68
C ALA A 240 -5.43 -1.22 -8.01
N ALA A 241 -5.61 -0.59 -9.18
CA ALA A 241 -4.76 0.49 -9.68
C ALA A 241 -4.67 1.69 -8.72
N ARG A 242 -5.68 1.92 -7.88
CA ARG A 242 -5.66 2.99 -6.87
C ARG A 242 -4.61 2.77 -5.80
N TYR A 243 -4.20 1.53 -5.60
CA TYR A 243 -3.38 1.08 -4.48
C TYR A 243 -1.99 0.59 -4.92
N ALA A 244 -1.80 0.37 -6.22
CA ALA A 244 -0.66 -0.36 -6.76
C ALA A 244 0.71 0.32 -6.59
N ARG A 245 0.89 1.55 -7.08
CA ARG A 245 2.23 2.15 -7.29
C ARG A 245 2.28 3.67 -7.16
N ARG A 246 1.35 4.28 -6.43
CA ARG A 246 1.24 5.74 -6.30
C ARG A 246 1.67 6.21 -4.91
N PRO A 247 2.15 7.46 -4.78
CA PRO A 247 2.33 8.10 -3.49
C PRO A 247 1.05 8.07 -2.63
N PRO A 248 1.16 8.18 -1.31
CA PRO A 248 0.03 8.06 -0.38
C PRO A 248 -1.02 9.18 -0.54
N ILE A 249 -0.69 10.23 -1.29
CA ILE A 249 -1.58 11.34 -1.64
C ILE A 249 -1.54 11.62 -3.14
N ALA A 250 -2.71 11.81 -3.74
CA ALA A 250 -2.83 12.29 -5.11
C ALA A 250 -2.61 13.81 -5.15
N GLN A 251 -1.90 14.32 -6.16
CA GLN A 251 -1.65 15.76 -6.31
C GLN A 251 -2.95 16.58 -6.31
N SER A 252 -4.03 16.06 -6.91
CA SER A 252 -5.35 16.71 -6.94
C SER A 252 -6.01 16.87 -5.56
N ARG A 253 -5.45 16.27 -4.50
CA ARG A 253 -5.91 16.47 -3.13
C ARG A 253 -5.23 17.66 -2.47
N LEU A 254 -4.08 18.11 -2.96
CA LEU A 254 -3.37 19.28 -2.42
C LEU A 254 -4.13 20.55 -2.81
N LEU A 255 -4.33 21.44 -1.84
CA LEU A 255 -5.13 22.66 -2.01
C LEU A 255 -4.30 23.92 -1.91
N ARG A 256 -3.43 23.98 -0.90
CA ARG A 256 -2.54 25.10 -0.69
C ARG A 256 -1.25 24.60 -0.06
N VAL A 257 -0.13 25.11 -0.55
CA VAL A 257 1.21 24.84 -0.03
C VAL A 257 1.84 26.18 0.28
N THR A 258 2.37 26.34 1.49
CA THR A 258 3.24 27.46 1.85
C THR A 258 4.57 26.93 2.42
N ASP A 259 5.45 27.85 2.77
CA ASP A 259 6.67 27.60 3.55
C ASP A 259 6.42 26.94 4.92
N ARG A 260 5.20 27.05 5.46
CA ARG A 260 4.86 26.57 6.81
C ARG A 260 3.89 25.40 6.84
N GLU A 261 2.97 25.32 5.88
CA GLU A 261 1.87 24.36 5.95
C GLU A 261 1.42 23.81 4.60
N VAL A 262 0.83 22.62 4.64
CA VAL A 262 0.20 21.95 3.51
C VAL A 262 -1.26 21.68 3.86
N GLU A 263 -2.18 22.26 3.09
CA GLU A 263 -3.62 21.98 3.16
C GLU A 263 -4.03 21.00 2.06
N PHE A 264 -4.79 19.95 2.42
CA PHE A 264 -5.27 18.96 1.48
C PHE A 264 -6.65 18.41 1.83
N TRP A 265 -7.36 17.89 0.82
CA TRP A 265 -8.63 17.19 1.00
C TRP A 265 -8.43 15.81 1.63
N THR A 266 -9.22 15.49 2.64
CA THR A 266 -9.31 14.17 3.26
C THR A 266 -10.75 13.69 3.32
N LYS A 267 -10.98 12.40 3.08
CA LYS A 267 -12.30 11.79 3.28
C LYS A 267 -12.46 11.38 4.75
N ASP A 268 -13.29 12.09 5.49
CA ASP A 268 -13.70 11.69 6.83
C ASP A 268 -14.65 10.51 6.73
N LYS A 269 -14.21 9.34 7.23
CA LYS A 269 -15.01 8.12 7.19
C LYS A 269 -16.15 8.10 8.22
N LYS A 270 -16.02 8.84 9.32
CA LYS A 270 -17.07 8.95 10.35
C LYS A 270 -18.20 9.84 9.85
N GLN A 271 -17.86 11.00 9.31
CA GLN A 271 -18.82 11.98 8.80
C GLN A 271 -19.24 11.74 7.34
N LYS A 272 -18.60 10.78 6.67
CA LYS A 272 -18.82 10.42 5.26
C LYS A 272 -18.68 11.59 4.27
N ARG A 273 -17.90 12.62 4.60
CA ARG A 273 -17.69 13.83 3.78
C ARG A 273 -16.20 14.14 3.56
N SER A 274 -15.92 14.98 2.58
CA SER A 274 -14.57 15.54 2.38
C SER A 274 -14.36 16.72 3.33
N VAL A 275 -13.23 16.74 4.01
CA VAL A 275 -12.81 17.79 4.95
C VAL A 275 -11.42 18.29 4.55
N LYS A 276 -11.12 19.55 4.89
CA LYS A 276 -9.76 20.09 4.75
C LYS A 276 -8.91 19.62 5.92
N THR A 277 -7.70 19.20 5.65
CA THR A 277 -6.70 18.78 6.64
C THR A 277 -5.45 19.63 6.43
N ARG A 278 -4.86 20.11 7.52
CA ARG A 278 -3.64 20.93 7.52
C ARG A 278 -2.56 20.24 8.31
N TYR A 279 -1.38 20.17 7.72
CA TYR A 279 -0.15 19.70 8.35
C TYR A 279 0.86 20.84 8.31
N SER A 280 1.74 20.94 9.30
CA SER A 280 2.97 21.72 9.11
C SER A 280 3.76 21.12 7.93
N LEU A 281 4.64 21.91 7.30
CA LEU A 281 5.50 21.40 6.22
C LEU A 281 6.32 20.19 6.71
N GLN A 282 6.86 20.28 7.93
CA GLN A 282 7.62 19.22 8.58
C GLN A 282 6.79 17.95 8.81
N ASP A 283 5.59 18.08 9.40
CA ASP A 283 4.72 16.92 9.66
C ASP A 283 4.28 16.25 8.36
N PHE A 284 4.02 17.04 7.32
CA PHE A 284 3.60 16.52 6.02
C PHE A 284 4.71 15.68 5.37
N VAL A 285 5.94 16.21 5.35
CA VAL A 285 7.11 15.53 4.82
C VAL A 285 7.42 14.26 5.63
N ALA A 286 7.35 14.34 6.97
CA ALA A 286 7.51 13.18 7.84
C ALA A 286 6.44 12.10 7.58
N ALA A 287 5.18 12.51 7.39
CA ALA A 287 4.09 11.59 7.05
C ALA A 287 4.30 10.92 5.68
N LEU A 288 4.72 11.68 4.66
CA LEU A 288 5.07 11.11 3.36
C LEU A 288 6.25 10.14 3.45
N ALA A 289 7.30 10.53 4.17
CA ALA A 289 8.51 9.75 4.37
C ALA A 289 8.17 8.38 4.96
N GLU A 290 7.25 8.28 5.90
CA GLU A 290 6.82 7.03 6.52
C GLU A 290 6.29 5.99 5.52
N HIS A 291 5.76 6.44 4.38
CA HIS A 291 5.10 5.58 3.39
C HIS A 291 6.00 5.16 2.24
N ILE A 292 7.25 5.64 2.20
CA ILE A 292 8.24 5.15 1.26
C ILE A 292 8.69 3.74 1.69
N PRO A 293 8.54 2.72 0.82
CA PRO A 293 8.99 1.38 1.12
C PRO A 293 10.52 1.32 1.17
N ASP A 294 11.05 0.38 1.96
CA ASP A 294 12.49 0.11 1.96
C ASP A 294 12.91 -0.53 0.62
N ARG A 295 14.22 -0.54 0.32
CA ARG A 295 14.73 -1.13 -0.93
C ARG A 295 14.32 -2.60 -1.07
N TYR A 296 14.12 -3.03 -2.32
CA TYR A 296 13.76 -4.42 -2.67
C TYR A 296 12.46 -4.90 -2.03
N ARG A 297 11.49 -4.00 -1.85
CA ARG A 297 10.15 -4.33 -1.38
C ARG A 297 9.14 -4.16 -2.51
N HIS A 298 8.54 -5.27 -2.92
CA HIS A 298 7.50 -5.29 -3.94
C HIS A 298 6.18 -4.74 -3.38
N ALA A 299 5.60 -3.77 -4.09
CA ALA A 299 4.33 -3.14 -3.72
C ALA A 299 3.11 -4.06 -3.92
N ILE A 300 3.23 -5.10 -4.74
CA ILE A 300 2.16 -6.04 -5.07
C ILE A 300 2.75 -7.44 -5.06
N ARG A 301 2.02 -8.40 -4.49
CA ARG A 301 2.38 -9.81 -4.47
C ARG A 301 1.24 -10.68 -4.99
N TYR A 302 1.62 -11.80 -5.59
CA TYR A 302 0.71 -12.74 -6.22
C TYR A 302 0.86 -14.09 -5.50
N PHE A 303 -0.26 -14.75 -5.25
CA PHE A 303 -0.36 -16.02 -4.54
C PHE A 303 -1.46 -16.88 -5.16
N GLY A 304 -1.45 -18.17 -4.84
CA GLY A 304 -2.43 -19.12 -5.33
C GLY A 304 -2.10 -19.61 -6.75
N LEU A 305 -3.08 -19.54 -7.65
CA LEU A 305 -2.95 -19.93 -9.07
C LEU A 305 -2.11 -18.93 -9.86
#